data_AF-A0A3M1P2I7-F1
#
_entry.id   AF-A0A3M1P2I7-F1
#
_cell.length_a   1.000
_cell.length_b   1.000
_cell.length_c   1.000
_cell.angle_alpha   90.00
_cell.angle_beta   90.00
_cell.angle_gamma   90.00
#
_symmetry.space_group_name_H-M   'P 1'
#
loop_
_entity.id
_entity.type
_entity.pdbx_description
1 polymer ?
#
loop_
_entity_poly.entity_id
_entity_poly.type
_entity_poly.pdbx_seq_one_letter_code
_entity_poly.pdbx_strand_id
1 'polypeptide(L)' 'MKKLKKLPKALEREGQYASKRKAMQAACDLERETGIKHRVVKTITWRDDEEYYCYVVVVDRR' A
#
# COMPACT_ATOMS: atom_id res chain seq x y z
N MET A 1 -22.18 -1.64 -7.94
CA MET A 1 -20.81 -2.00 -7.48
C MET A 1 -20.87 -2.33 -6.00
N LYS A 2 -20.22 -3.41 -5.54
CA LYS A 2 -19.96 -3.61 -4.10
C LYS A 2 -19.04 -2.50 -3.56
N LYS A 3 -19.24 -2.07 -2.32
CA LYS A 3 -18.29 -1.19 -1.62
C LYS A 3 -17.18 -2.04 -1.00
N LEU A 4 -16.04 -2.17 -1.68
CA LEU A 4 -14.83 -2.80 -1.16
C LEU A 4 -14.49 -2.27 0.24
N LYS A 5 -14.24 -3.17 1.19
CA LYS A 5 -13.82 -2.79 2.54
C LYS A 5 -12.43 -2.17 2.50
N LYS A 6 -12.09 -1.33 3.47
CA LYS A 6 -10.71 -0.88 3.69
C LYS A 6 -9.94 -1.99 4.40
N LEU A 7 -8.71 -2.29 3.99
CA LEU A 7 -7.84 -3.23 4.71
C LEU A 7 -7.77 -2.86 6.22
N PRO A 8 -8.02 -3.79 7.16
CA PRO A 8 -7.86 -3.54 8.59
C PRO A 8 -6.40 -3.26 8.94
N LYS A 9 -6.14 -2.37 9.92
CA LYS A 9 -4.77 -2.06 10.36
C LYS A 9 -3.99 -3.31 10.82
N ALA A 10 -4.68 -4.27 11.43
CA ALA A 10 -4.09 -5.53 11.89
C ALA A 10 -3.67 -6.49 10.75
N LEU A 11 -4.13 -6.24 9.51
CA LEU A 11 -3.82 -7.05 8.32
C LEU A 11 -2.90 -6.31 7.33
N GLU A 12 -2.35 -5.15 7.73
CA GLU A 12 -1.25 -4.50 7.02
C GLU A 12 -0.02 -5.42 6.98
N ARG A 13 0.74 -5.32 5.89
CA ARG A 13 2.04 -5.98 5.74
C ARG A 13 3.03 -4.95 5.20
N GLU A 14 4.31 -5.26 5.22
CA GLU A 14 5.31 -4.43 4.56
C GLU A 14 4.94 -4.23 3.07
N GLY A 15 5.07 -3.00 2.59
CA GLY A 15 4.61 -2.60 1.25
C GLY A 15 3.08 -2.61 1.05
N GLN A 16 2.24 -3.01 2.01
CA GLN A 16 0.78 -3.08 1.89
C GLN A 16 0.04 -2.42 3.07
N TYR A 17 -0.40 -1.17 2.89
CA TYR A 17 -0.95 -0.34 3.96
C TYR A 17 -2.43 -0.01 3.78
N ALA A 18 -3.17 0.13 4.87
CA ALA A 18 -4.56 0.59 4.88
C ALA A 18 -4.66 2.11 4.61
N SER A 19 -3.59 2.88 4.84
CA SER A 19 -3.58 4.34 4.73
C SER A 19 -2.64 4.83 3.64
N LYS A 20 -3.16 5.66 2.72
CA LYS A 20 -2.33 6.36 1.71
C LYS A 20 -1.19 7.16 2.36
N ARG A 21 -1.43 7.78 3.52
CA ARG A 21 -0.38 8.54 4.25
C ARG A 21 0.73 7.63 4.77
N LYS A 22 0.40 6.42 5.26
CA LYS A 22 1.43 5.45 5.72
C LYS A 22 2.22 4.89 4.54
N ALA A 23 1.55 4.59 3.43
CA ALA A 23 2.22 4.19 2.19
C ALA A 23 3.13 5.30 1.61
N MET A 24 2.70 6.56 1.65
CA MET A 24 3.53 7.70 1.19
C MET A 24 4.75 7.90 2.09
N GLN A 25 4.59 7.79 3.41
CA GLN A 25 5.72 7.84 4.36
C GLN A 25 6.73 6.73 4.05
N ALA A 26 6.27 5.48 3.95
CA ALA A 26 7.13 4.35 3.61
C ALA A 26 7.82 4.48 2.22
N ALA A 27 7.16 5.10 1.24
CA ALA A 27 7.78 5.41 -0.05
C ALA A 27 8.94 6.42 0.10
N CYS A 28 8.74 7.50 0.87
CA CYS A 28 9.79 8.49 1.13
C CYS A 28 10.95 7.95 2.01
N ASP A 29 10.65 7.05 2.95
CA ASP A 29 11.68 6.38 3.75
C ASP A 29 12.54 5.44 2.88
N LEU A 30 11.90 4.63 2.01
CA LEU A 30 12.60 3.78 1.02
C LEU A 30 13.38 4.61 -0.01
N GLU A 31 12.85 5.76 -0.45
CA GLU A 31 13.58 6.70 -1.33
C GLU A 31 14.85 7.23 -0.68
N ARG A 32 14.78 7.62 0.61
CA ARG A 32 15.94 8.07 1.39
C ARG A 32 16.98 6.97 1.60
N GLU A 33 16.54 5.72 1.78
CA GLU A 33 17.42 4.58 2.09
C GLU A 33 18.06 3.95 0.85
N THR A 34 17.37 3.99 -0.30
CA THR A 34 17.83 3.30 -1.54
C THR A 34 18.23 4.25 -2.67
N GLY A 35 17.84 5.52 -2.62
CA GLY A 35 17.93 6.45 -3.75
C GLY A 35 16.97 6.15 -4.92
N ILE A 36 16.20 5.06 -4.85
CA ILE A 36 15.27 4.63 -5.89
C ILE A 36 13.90 5.25 -5.64
N LYS A 37 13.30 5.86 -6.68
CA LYS A 37 11.96 6.46 -6.60
C LYS A 37 10.86 5.43 -6.39
N HIS A 38 9.90 5.76 -5.53
CA HIS A 38 8.79 4.90 -5.13
C HIS A 38 7.46 5.64 -5.23
N ARG A 39 6.43 4.97 -5.76
CA ARG A 39 5.08 5.51 -5.90
C ARG A 39 4.04 4.67 -5.17
N VAL A 40 2.97 5.33 -4.73
CA VAL A 40 1.85 4.69 -4.02
C VAL A 40 0.68 4.44 -4.95
N VAL A 41 0.29 3.17 -5.10
CA VAL A 41 -0.83 2.72 -5.93
C VAL A 41 -1.96 2.21 -5.03
N LYS A 42 -3.22 2.58 -5.31
CA LYS A 42 -4.38 1.95 -4.66
C LYS A 42 -4.70 0.64 -5.40
N THR A 43 -4.81 -0.47 -4.67
CA THR A 43 -5.10 -1.79 -5.25
C THR A 43 -6.10 -2.57 -4.39
N ILE A 44 -6.48 -3.76 -4.85
CA ILE A 44 -7.24 -4.76 -4.10
C ILE A 44 -6.26 -5.82 -3.58
N THR A 45 -6.48 -6.30 -2.36
CA THR A 45 -5.73 -7.39 -1.74
C THR A 45 -6.71 -8.32 -1.03
N TRP A 46 -6.41 -9.61 -1.00
CA TRP A 46 -7.28 -10.64 -0.42
C TRP A 46 -6.70 -11.08 0.93
N ARG A 47 -7.57 -11.27 1.93
CA ARG A 47 -7.25 -11.84 3.25
C ARG A 47 -8.47 -12.62 3.69
N ASP A 48 -8.27 -13.88 4.09
CA ASP A 48 -9.30 -14.67 4.78
C ASP A 48 -10.65 -14.64 4.02
N ASP A 49 -10.55 -14.88 2.70
CA ASP A 49 -11.59 -14.82 1.67
C ASP A 49 -12.34 -13.48 1.47
N GLU A 50 -11.92 -12.38 2.10
CA GLU A 50 -12.57 -11.07 2.02
C GLU A 50 -11.96 -10.04 1.04
N GLU A 51 -12.85 -9.17 0.54
CA GLU A 51 -12.61 -8.16 -0.51
C GLU A 51 -12.11 -6.80 0.07
N TYR A 52 -10.78 -6.59 0.15
CA TYR A 52 -10.16 -5.36 0.70
C TYR A 52 -9.46 -4.47 -0.33
N TYR A 53 -9.62 -3.15 -0.22
CA TYR A 53 -8.73 -2.17 -0.84
C TYR A 53 -7.59 -1.76 0.10
N CYS A 54 -6.40 -1.59 -0.45
CA CYS A 54 -5.20 -1.11 0.24
C CYS A 54 -4.39 -0.13 -0.64
N TYR A 55 -3.30 0.38 -0.09
CA TYR A 55 -2.31 1.20 -0.76
C TYR A 55 -0.96 0.49 -0.73
N VAL A 56 -0.39 0.21 -1.90
CA VAL A 56 0.89 -0.46 -2.04
C VAL A 56 1.98 0.51 -2.50
N VAL A 57 3.20 0.28 -2.01
CA VAL A 57 4.41 1.00 -2.46
C VAL A 57 5.08 0.16 -3.54
N VAL A 58 5.40 0.78 -4.67
CA VAL A 58 6.10 0.13 -5.80
C VAL A 58 7.17 1.04 -6.36
N VAL A 59 8.28 0.48 -6.85
CA VAL A 59 9.32 1.22 -7.56
C VAL A 59 8.73 1.94 -8.77
N ASP A 60 9.03 3.23 -8.94
CA ASP A 60 8.65 3.98 -10.14
C ASP A 60 9.79 3.92 -11.18
N ARG A 61 9.65 3.01 -12.15
CA ARG A 61 10.61 2.81 -13.26
C ARG A 61 10.30 3.73 -14.44
N ARG A 62 10.23 5.05 -14.18
CA ARG A 62 9.89 6.10 -15.15
C ARG A 62 11.01 7.12 -15.30
#